data_AF-A0A126PZY6-F1
#
_entry.id   AF-A0A126PZY6-F1
#
_cell.length_a   1.000
_cell.length_b   1.000
_cell.length_c   1.000
_cell.angle_alpha   90.00
_cell.angle_beta   90.00
_cell.angle_gamma   90.00
#
_symmetry.space_group_name_H-M   'P 1'
#
loop_
_entity.id
_entity.type
_entity.pdbx_description
1 polymer ?
#
loop_
_entity_poly.entity_id
_entity_poly.type
_entity_poly.pdbx_seq_one_letter_code
_entity_poly.pdbx_strand_id
1 'polypeptide(L)'
;MKSSSSDEFKGLLLERPSIDSDHIVNYLECLGDSFRRFRNSHDASLRSRANFGEEVLSKYLGNSPARTTIERCEQGSPNSTWGIVASYIYEMGAFPDLIKAVSYGQQPTLQIMQLVRKRAKDELVESANAATRKLNSPIE
;
A
#
# COMPACT_ATOMS: atom_id res chain seq x y z
N MET A 1 -41.36 15.54 16.94
CA MET A 1 -40.28 15.21 15.99
C MET A 1 -38.96 15.43 16.71
N LYS A 2 -38.34 14.37 17.23
CA LYS A 2 -37.00 14.44 17.82
C LYS A 2 -36.00 14.21 16.69
N SER A 3 -35.22 15.24 16.37
CA SER A 3 -34.08 15.16 15.47
C SER A 3 -33.14 14.07 15.99
N SER A 4 -33.02 12.97 15.25
CA SER A 4 -31.98 11.98 15.49
C SER A 4 -30.65 12.61 15.11
N SER A 5 -29.99 13.24 16.09
CA SER A 5 -28.55 13.42 16.05
C SER A 5 -27.94 12.03 16.11
N SER A 6 -27.81 11.38 14.95
CA SER A 6 -27.00 10.18 14.80
C SER A 6 -25.57 10.62 15.05
N ASP A 7 -25.06 10.23 16.22
CA ASP A 7 -23.69 10.42 16.66
C ASP A 7 -22.71 10.24 15.48
N GLU A 8 -22.10 11.35 15.08
CA GLU A 8 -21.01 11.41 14.12
C GLU A 8 -19.87 10.55 14.67
N PHE A 9 -19.64 9.39 14.08
CA PHE A 9 -18.40 8.66 14.26
C PHE A 9 -17.25 9.45 13.60
N LYS A 10 -16.73 10.46 14.30
CA LYS A 10 -15.57 11.26 13.91
C LYS A 10 -14.28 10.50 14.21
N GLY A 11 -13.73 9.84 13.20
CA GLY A 11 -12.41 9.24 13.26
C GLY A 11 -11.90 8.91 11.87
N LEU A 12 -10.60 9.14 11.63
CA LEU A 12 -9.91 8.96 10.34
C LEU A 12 -10.14 7.57 9.69
N LEU A 13 -10.56 6.56 10.45
CA LEU A 13 -10.79 5.20 9.95
C LEU A 13 -12.28 4.86 9.71
N LEU A 14 -13.20 5.74 10.09
CA LEU A 14 -14.64 5.56 9.99
C LEU A 14 -15.29 6.48 8.95
N GLU A 15 -14.49 7.33 8.32
CA GLU A 15 -14.88 8.19 7.21
C GLU A 15 -15.09 7.36 5.93
N ARG A 16 -16.02 7.81 5.08
CA ARG A 16 -16.16 7.32 3.70
C ARG A 16 -15.51 8.34 2.77
N PRO A 17 -14.19 8.27 2.56
CA PRO A 17 -13.49 9.24 1.74
C PRO A 17 -13.91 9.14 0.26
N SER A 18 -13.58 10.18 -0.51
CA SER A 18 -13.65 10.08 -1.97
C SER A 18 -12.66 9.03 -2.47
N ILE A 19 -13.02 8.30 -3.52
CA ILE A 19 -12.21 7.26 -4.15
C ILE A 19 -10.85 7.80 -4.62
N ASP A 20 -10.82 9.06 -5.07
CA ASP A 20 -9.61 9.70 -5.61
C ASP A 20 -8.70 10.34 -4.54
N SER A 21 -9.02 10.15 -3.26
CA SER A 21 -8.24 10.74 -2.17
C SER A 21 -7.20 9.78 -1.61
N ASP A 22 -6.08 10.34 -1.12
CA ASP A 22 -5.03 9.61 -0.40
C ASP A 22 -5.43 9.23 1.03
N HIS A 23 -6.71 8.92 1.25
CA HIS A 23 -7.23 8.62 2.57
C HIS A 23 -6.90 7.17 2.97
N ILE A 24 -6.54 6.96 4.24
CA ILE A 24 -6.11 5.66 4.77
C ILE A 24 -7.13 4.53 4.51
N VAL A 25 -8.42 4.83 4.53
CA VAL A 25 -9.48 3.84 4.23
C VAL A 25 -9.36 3.32 2.79
N ASN A 26 -9.05 4.17 1.80
CA ASN A 26 -8.85 3.72 0.42
C ASN A 26 -7.65 2.78 0.30
N TYR A 27 -6.58 3.04 1.06
CA TYR A 27 -5.42 2.13 1.12
C TYR A 27 -5.79 0.78 1.74
N LEU A 28 -6.57 0.77 2.82
CA LEU A 28 -7.02 -0.47 3.45
C LEU A 28 -7.94 -1.27 2.52
N GLU A 29 -8.86 -0.63 1.81
CA GLU A 29 -9.71 -1.27 0.81
C GLU A 29 -8.90 -1.86 -0.35
N CYS A 30 -7.87 -1.14 -0.82
CA CYS A 30 -6.95 -1.62 -1.85
C CYS A 30 -6.18 -2.87 -1.41
N LEU A 31 -5.68 -2.89 -0.16
CA LEU A 31 -5.05 -4.07 0.43
C LEU A 31 -6.04 -5.23 0.53
N GLY A 32 -7.25 -4.98 1.02
CA GLY A 32 -8.31 -5.99 1.12
C GLY A 32 -8.67 -6.61 -0.23
N ASP A 33 -8.78 -5.80 -1.28
CA ASP A 33 -9.03 -6.29 -2.64
C ASP A 33 -7.86 -7.12 -3.17
N SER A 34 -6.63 -6.70 -2.88
CA SER A 34 -5.42 -7.46 -3.24
C SER A 34 -5.40 -8.85 -2.57
N PHE A 35 -5.73 -8.93 -1.28
CA PHE A 35 -5.84 -10.20 -0.54
C PHE A 35 -6.94 -11.10 -1.11
N ARG A 36 -8.09 -10.52 -1.45
CA ARG A 36 -9.21 -11.25 -2.06
C ARG A 36 -8.83 -11.83 -3.42
N ARG A 37 -8.16 -11.03 -4.26
CA ARG A 37 -7.66 -11.48 -5.58
C ARG A 37 -6.65 -12.59 -5.42
N PHE A 38 -5.73 -12.47 -4.47
CA PHE A 38 -4.74 -13.51 -4.15
C PHE A 38 -5.40 -14.82 -3.71
N ARG A 39 -6.38 -14.80 -2.80
CA ARG A 39 -7.14 -16.01 -2.47
C ARG A 39 -7.84 -16.60 -3.70
N ASN A 40 -8.45 -15.75 -4.53
CA ASN A 40 -9.16 -16.19 -5.73
C ASN A 40 -8.24 -16.74 -6.83
N SER A 41 -6.94 -16.42 -6.82
CA SER A 41 -5.97 -16.96 -7.78
C SER A 41 -5.52 -18.39 -7.45
N HIS A 42 -5.87 -18.91 -6.28
CA HIS A 42 -5.62 -20.30 -5.92
C HIS A 42 -6.62 -21.27 -6.60
N ASP A 43 -6.33 -22.56 -6.47
CA ASP A 43 -7.21 -23.64 -6.89
C ASP A 43 -8.58 -23.58 -6.21
N ALA A 44 -9.59 -24.16 -6.85
CA ALA A 44 -10.98 -24.07 -6.40
C ALA A 44 -11.20 -24.51 -4.94
N SER A 45 -10.39 -25.46 -4.45
CA SER A 45 -10.41 -25.94 -3.07
C SER A 45 -10.05 -24.85 -2.05
N LEU A 46 -9.22 -23.88 -2.41
CA LEU A 46 -8.72 -22.81 -1.53
C LEU A 46 -9.41 -21.46 -1.77
N ARG A 47 -10.31 -21.37 -2.75
CA ARG A 47 -11.06 -20.13 -3.01
C ARG A 47 -12.09 -19.84 -1.93
N SER A 48 -12.52 -20.81 -1.14
CA SER A 48 -13.42 -20.53 -0.02
C SER A 48 -12.64 -19.81 1.10
N ARG A 49 -13.22 -18.78 1.73
CA ARG A 49 -12.58 -18.12 2.88
C ARG A 49 -12.30 -19.10 4.01
N ALA A 50 -13.25 -19.99 4.31
CA ALA A 50 -13.08 -20.99 5.36
C ALA A 50 -11.87 -21.89 5.08
N ASN A 51 -11.81 -22.44 3.86
CA ASN A 51 -10.74 -23.35 3.45
C ASN A 51 -9.40 -22.63 3.38
N PHE A 52 -9.36 -21.39 2.87
CA PHE A 52 -8.14 -20.59 2.87
C PHE A 52 -7.63 -20.32 4.30
N GLY A 53 -8.55 -20.01 5.22
CA GLY A 53 -8.23 -19.86 6.63
C GLY A 53 -7.59 -21.13 7.22
N GLU A 54 -8.23 -22.26 6.96
CA GLU A 54 -7.83 -23.56 7.50
C GLU A 54 -6.54 -24.10 6.89
N GLU A 55 -6.42 -24.09 5.57
CA GLU A 55 -5.32 -24.75 4.86
C GLU A 55 -4.10 -23.84 4.68
N VAL A 56 -4.30 -22.52 4.62
CA VAL A 56 -3.23 -21.56 4.29
C VAL A 56 -2.84 -20.72 5.49
N LEU A 57 -3.81 -20.08 6.17
CA LEU A 57 -3.50 -19.12 7.23
C LEU A 57 -3.27 -19.75 8.60
N SER A 58 -3.86 -20.91 8.88
CA SER A 58 -3.79 -21.56 10.19
C SER A 58 -2.36 -21.86 10.65
N LYS A 59 -1.46 -22.17 9.72
CA LYS A 59 -0.04 -22.44 9.95
C LYS A 59 0.71 -21.26 10.58
N TYR A 60 0.21 -20.03 10.38
CA TYR A 60 0.80 -18.81 10.96
C TYR A 60 0.14 -18.39 12.28
N LEU A 61 -1.15 -18.69 12.43
CA LEU A 61 -1.98 -18.17 13.52
C LEU A 61 -2.10 -19.16 14.68
N GLY A 62 -1.75 -20.43 14.47
CA GLY A 62 -1.91 -21.51 15.44
C GLY A 62 -3.35 -22.03 15.56
N ASN A 63 -4.30 -21.40 14.87
CA ASN A 63 -5.69 -21.81 14.77
C ASN A 63 -6.29 -21.41 13.42
N SER A 64 -7.37 -22.08 13.03
CA SER A 64 -8.13 -21.70 11.81
C SER A 64 -8.94 -20.43 12.08
N PRO A 65 -8.67 -19.31 11.38
CA PRO A 65 -9.43 -18.09 11.55
C PRO A 65 -10.84 -18.25 10.99
N ALA A 66 -11.82 -17.70 11.71
CA ALA A 66 -13.21 -17.70 11.27
C ALA A 66 -13.38 -17.01 9.90
N ARG A 67 -14.31 -17.50 9.08
CA ARG A 67 -14.67 -16.92 7.77
C ARG A 67 -14.91 -15.41 7.85
N THR A 68 -15.61 -14.94 8.88
CA THR A 68 -15.95 -13.53 9.08
C THR A 68 -14.72 -12.65 9.34
N THR A 69 -13.69 -13.21 9.98
CA THR A 69 -12.41 -12.53 10.19
C THR A 69 -11.67 -12.31 8.88
N ILE A 70 -11.64 -13.33 8.01
CA ILE A 70 -11.04 -13.23 6.68
C ILE A 70 -11.82 -12.25 5.80
N GLU A 71 -13.15 -12.32 5.86
CA GLU A 71 -14.02 -11.41 5.12
C GLU A 71 -13.79 -9.94 5.51
N ARG A 72 -13.67 -9.66 6.81
CA ARG A 72 -13.35 -8.33 7.32
C ARG A 72 -12.00 -7.81 6.80
N CYS A 73 -10.99 -8.69 6.78
CA CYS A 73 -9.66 -8.38 6.24
C CYS A 73 -9.74 -8.04 4.74
N GLU A 74 -10.42 -8.88 3.96
CA GLU A 74 -10.60 -8.68 2.51
C GLU A 74 -11.50 -7.49 2.14
N GLN A 75 -12.29 -6.98 3.08
CA GLN A 75 -13.04 -5.74 2.93
C GLN A 75 -12.20 -4.50 3.24
N GLY A 76 -10.97 -4.67 3.72
CA GLY A 76 -10.14 -3.55 4.13
C GLY A 76 -10.63 -2.88 5.41
N SER A 77 -11.35 -3.60 6.28
CA SER A 77 -11.87 -2.98 7.50
C SER A 77 -10.72 -2.62 8.46
N PRO A 78 -10.76 -1.44 9.10
CA PRO A 78 -9.76 -1.02 10.08
C PRO A 78 -9.74 -1.91 11.34
N ASN A 79 -10.83 -2.63 11.61
CA ASN A 79 -10.95 -3.56 12.74
C ASN A 79 -10.39 -4.96 12.45
N SER A 80 -9.59 -5.12 11.39
CA SER A 80 -8.96 -6.39 11.04
C SER A 80 -7.77 -6.65 11.95
N THR A 81 -7.68 -7.85 12.50
CA THR A 81 -6.55 -8.23 13.35
C THR A 81 -5.26 -8.23 12.53
N TRP A 82 -4.24 -7.53 13.02
CA TRP A 82 -2.96 -7.39 12.30
C TRP A 82 -2.31 -8.73 11.95
N GLY A 83 -2.44 -9.75 12.80
CA GLY A 83 -1.93 -11.10 12.52
C GLY A 83 -2.49 -11.69 11.21
N ILE A 84 -3.75 -11.44 10.89
CA ILE A 84 -4.38 -11.91 9.64
C ILE A 84 -3.78 -11.16 8.44
N VAL A 85 -3.63 -9.85 8.55
CA VAL A 85 -3.04 -8.99 7.52
C VAL A 85 -1.59 -9.41 7.25
N ALA A 86 -0.79 -9.56 8.30
CA ALA A 86 0.60 -10.00 8.20
C ALA A 86 0.73 -11.39 7.58
N SER A 87 -0.16 -12.33 7.93
CA SER A 87 -0.17 -13.68 7.36
C SER A 87 -0.45 -13.64 5.85
N TYR A 88 -1.38 -12.80 5.39
CA TYR A 88 -1.63 -12.58 3.96
C TYR A 88 -0.40 -12.02 3.24
N ILE A 89 0.20 -10.96 3.77
CA ILE A 89 1.39 -10.32 3.17
C ILE A 89 2.55 -11.32 3.08
N TYR A 90 2.73 -12.13 4.12
CA TYR A 90 3.74 -13.18 4.14
C TYR A 90 3.47 -14.26 3.09
N GLU A 91 2.25 -14.81 3.04
CA GLU A 91 1.86 -15.83 2.07
C GLU A 91 1.98 -15.34 0.62
N MET A 92 1.70 -14.06 0.37
CA MET A 92 1.88 -13.42 -0.93
C MET A 92 3.37 -13.24 -1.32
N GLY A 93 4.31 -13.52 -0.42
CA GLY A 93 5.72 -13.24 -0.62
C GLY A 93 6.05 -11.74 -0.68
N ALA A 94 5.14 -10.88 -0.24
CA ALA A 94 5.27 -9.42 -0.36
C ALA A 94 6.05 -8.78 0.80
N PHE A 95 6.31 -9.53 1.87
CA PHE A 95 6.98 -9.01 3.08
C PHE A 95 8.39 -8.43 2.80
N PRO A 96 9.28 -9.08 2.01
CA PRO A 96 10.58 -8.52 1.67
C PRO A 96 10.49 -7.20 0.90
N ASP A 97 9.55 -7.09 -0.03
CA ASP A 97 9.38 -5.88 -0.83
C ASP A 97 8.72 -4.76 -0.02
N LEU A 98 7.85 -5.09 0.93
CA LEU A 98 7.32 -4.15 1.91
C LEU A 98 8.45 -3.59 2.81
N ILE A 99 9.36 -4.44 3.29
CA ILE A 99 10.54 -4.00 4.06
C ILE A 99 11.41 -3.08 3.19
N LYS A 100 11.67 -3.42 1.93
CA LYS A 100 12.42 -2.57 1.00
C LYS A 100 11.73 -1.23 0.81
N ALA A 101 10.43 -1.22 0.53
CA ALA A 101 9.66 0.01 0.32
C ALA A 101 9.71 0.94 1.55
N VAL A 102 9.56 0.37 2.75
CA VAL A 102 9.67 1.13 4.02
C VAL A 102 11.09 1.63 4.26
N SER A 103 12.10 0.81 3.95
CA SER A 103 13.51 1.15 4.12
C SER A 103 13.97 2.25 3.15
N TYR A 104 13.48 2.22 1.90
CA TYR A 104 13.69 3.30 0.93
C TYR A 104 12.85 4.55 1.23
N GLY A 105 11.72 4.39 1.93
CA GLY A 105 10.85 5.48 2.38
C GLY A 105 11.39 6.28 3.57
N GLN A 106 12.53 5.93 4.17
CA GLN A 106 13.13 6.75 5.23
C GLN A 106 13.56 8.13 4.68
N GLN A 107 13.17 9.18 5.40
CA GLN A 107 13.43 10.59 5.10
C GLN A 107 14.88 10.92 4.64
N PRO A 108 15.96 10.29 5.18
CA PRO A 108 17.32 10.48 4.67
C PRO A 108 17.50 10.01 3.23
N THR A 109 16.87 8.90 2.84
CA THR A 109 16.93 8.35 1.48
C THR A 109 16.19 9.24 0.49
N LEU A 110 15.03 9.80 0.88
CA LEU A 110 14.33 10.81 0.09
C LEU A 110 15.13 12.11 -0.07
N GLN A 111 15.79 12.59 1.00
CA GLN A 111 16.66 13.75 0.94
C GLN A 111 17.88 13.51 0.06
N ILE A 112 18.52 12.33 0.15
CA ILE A 112 19.63 11.94 -0.72
C ILE A 112 19.17 11.83 -2.16
N MET A 113 18.03 11.18 -2.45
CA MET A 113 17.49 11.09 -3.80
C MET A 113 17.08 12.45 -4.36
N GLN A 114 16.55 13.36 -3.54
CA GLN A 114 16.24 14.75 -3.93
C GLN A 114 17.52 15.55 -4.19
N LEU A 115 18.56 15.39 -3.37
CA LEU A 115 19.87 16.03 -3.55
C LEU A 115 20.57 15.52 -4.81
N VAL A 116 20.57 14.21 -5.04
CA VAL A 116 21.11 13.58 -6.26
C VAL A 116 20.33 14.03 -7.49
N ARG A 117 18.99 14.07 -7.42
CA ARG A 117 18.14 14.55 -8.53
C ARG A 117 18.34 16.04 -8.80
N LYS A 118 18.55 16.86 -7.76
CA LYS A 118 18.87 18.28 -7.90
C LYS A 118 20.23 18.47 -8.57
N ARG A 119 21.26 17.75 -8.10
CA ARG A 119 22.61 17.80 -8.68
C ARG A 119 22.62 17.35 -10.15
N ALA A 120 21.93 16.25 -10.48
CA ALA A 120 21.80 15.79 -11.85
C ALA A 120 21.03 16.80 -12.74
N LYS A 121 20.02 17.49 -12.18
CA LYS A 121 19.31 18.56 -12.90
C LYS A 121 20.21 19.77 -13.14
N ASP A 122 20.99 20.17 -12.15
CA ASP A 122 21.92 21.31 -12.26
C ASP A 122 23.03 21.00 -13.29
N GLU A 123 23.59 19.78 -13.30
CA GLU A 123 24.57 19.32 -14.29
C GLU A 123 23.98 19.26 -15.72
N LEU A 124 22.72 18.84 -15.87
CA LEU A 124 22.02 18.88 -17.16
C LEU A 124 21.78 20.32 -17.65
N VAL A 125 21.42 21.23 -16.76
CA VAL A 125 21.24 22.66 -17.08
C VAL A 125 22.56 23.31 -17.45
N GLU A 126 23.64 23.02 -16.73
CA GLU A 126 24.99 23.50 -17.06
C GLU A 126 25.48 22.95 -18.41
N SER A 127 25.25 21.66 -18.68
CA SER A 127 25.60 21.04 -19.96
C SER A 127 24.80 21.64 -21.12
N ALA A 128 23.49 21.86 -20.93
CA ALA A 128 22.63 22.54 -21.91
C ALA A 128 23.08 23.99 -22.16
N ASN A 129 23.42 24.72 -21.11
CA ASN A 129 23.93 26.08 -21.21
C ASN A 129 25.31 26.14 -21.89
N ALA A 130 26.20 25.18 -21.61
CA ALA A 130 27.50 25.07 -22.25
C ALA A 130 27.38 24.73 -23.75
N ALA A 131 26.46 23.83 -24.12
CA ALA A 131 26.16 23.51 -25.51
C ALA A 131 25.59 24.73 -26.26
N THR A 132 24.70 25.49 -25.62
CA THR A 132 24.12 26.72 -26.18
C THR A 132 25.18 27.81 -26.36
N ARG A 133 26.13 27.94 -25.42
CA ARG A 133 27.26 28.86 -25.55
C ARG A 133 28.21 28.49 -26.69
N LYS A 134 28.44 27.19 -26.93
CA LYS A 134 29.25 26.69 -28.06
C LYS A 134 28.57 26.89 -29.42
N LEU A 135 27.24 26.90 -29.47
CA LEU A 135 26.48 27.18 -30.69
C LEU A 135 26.43 28.68 -31.02
N ASN A 136 26.50 29.54 -30.00
CA ASN A 136 26.47 31.00 -30.14
C ASN A 136 27.84 31.66 -30.11
N SER A 137 28.93 30.90 -29.92
CA SER A 137 30.28 31.42 -30.09
C SER A 137 30.54 31.71 -31.58
N PRO A 138 31.07 32.89 -31.94
CA PRO A 138 31.34 33.22 -33.34
C PRO A 138 32.35 32.21 -33.89
N ILE A 139 32.09 31.75 -35.12
CA ILE A 139 33.04 30.96 -35.88
C ILE A 139 34.22 31.89 -36.20
N GLU A 140 35.40 31.62 -35.64
CA GLU A 140 36.66 32.22 -36.10
C GLU A 140 37.06 31.68 -37.48
#